data_AF-A0A8T2YFM8-F1
#
_entry.id   AF-A0A8T2YFM8-F1
#
_cell.length_a   1.000
_cell.length_b   1.000
_cell.length_c   1.000
_cell.angle_alpha   90.00
_cell.angle_beta   90.00
_cell.angle_gamma   90.00
#
_symmetry.space_group_name_H-M   'P 1'
#
loop_
_entity.id
_entity.type
_entity.pdbx_description
1 polymer ?
#
loop_
_entity_poly.entity_id
_entity_poly.type
_entity_poly.pdbx_seq_one_letter_code
_entity_poly.pdbx_strand_id
1 'polypeptide(L)'
;MGFWSVVLFTLLTCASVSISDPSDEACLTHFTQSLKDPTNSLQNWTKSNFANPCSGFTSYLPGATCNNGRIYKLSLTNLSLQGSISPYLANCTNLQSLDLSSNQITGPIPADLQSLVNLAVLNLSSNRLDGEIPPQITMCAYLNVIDLHDNFLSGQIPQQLGLLVRLSAFDVSNNKLSGPIPVSLGNRSGNLPRFNATSFLGNKDLYGYPLPPMKTKGLSVLAIVGIGLGSGFASLVLSFTGVCIWLKATEQKMTLEDGKISQLMPDY
;
A
#
# COMPACT_ATOMS: atom_id res chain seq x y z
N MET A 1 3.24 51.26 -25.28
CA MET A 1 2.13 50.41 -25.77
C MET A 1 2.61 48.97 -25.65
N GLY A 2 2.01 48.21 -24.73
CA GLY A 2 2.45 46.86 -24.36
C GLY A 2 1.98 45.81 -25.35
N PHE A 3 2.88 44.92 -25.75
CA PHE A 3 2.54 43.69 -26.46
C PHE A 3 2.56 42.54 -25.45
N TRP A 4 1.39 42.00 -25.15
CA TRP A 4 1.23 40.78 -24.38
C TRP A 4 1.61 39.58 -25.25
N SER A 5 2.68 38.88 -24.89
CA SER A 5 2.93 37.52 -25.37
C SER A 5 1.99 36.56 -24.66
N VAL A 6 0.91 36.15 -25.32
CA VAL A 6 0.10 35.01 -24.88
C VAL A 6 0.83 33.74 -25.30
N VAL A 7 1.63 33.18 -24.39
CA VAL A 7 2.15 31.82 -24.53
C VAL A 7 1.00 30.87 -24.21
N LEU A 8 0.41 30.30 -25.27
CA LEU A 8 -0.57 29.22 -25.15
C LEU A 8 0.19 27.95 -24.74
N PHE A 9 0.34 27.72 -23.44
CA PHE A 9 0.72 26.41 -22.91
C PHE A 9 -0.48 25.47 -23.09
N THR A 10 -0.51 24.75 -24.21
CA THR A 10 -1.32 23.54 -24.30
C THR A 10 -0.69 22.50 -23.38
N LEU A 11 -1.15 22.47 -22.13
CA LEU A 11 -1.00 21.31 -21.26
C LEU A 11 -1.78 20.16 -21.91
N LEU A 12 -1.09 19.41 -22.77
CA LEU A 12 -1.51 18.07 -23.14
C LEU A 12 -1.31 17.21 -21.90
N THR A 13 -2.25 17.25 -20.96
CA THR A 13 -2.43 16.14 -20.03
C THR A 13 -2.92 14.99 -20.90
N CYS A 14 -1.99 14.16 -21.37
CA CYS A 14 -2.33 12.82 -21.84
C CYS A 14 -2.84 12.05 -20.62
N ALA A 15 -4.11 12.23 -20.27
CA ALA A 15 -4.87 11.13 -19.71
C ALA A 15 -4.88 10.09 -20.83
N SER A 16 -4.06 9.06 -20.71
CA SER A 16 -4.12 7.89 -21.58
C SER A 16 -5.51 7.31 -21.42
N VAL A 17 -6.42 7.67 -22.34
CA VAL A 17 -7.67 6.95 -22.51
C VAL A 17 -7.25 5.50 -22.75
N SER A 18 -7.62 4.60 -21.83
CA SER A 18 -7.41 3.17 -21.99
C SER A 18 -8.29 2.70 -23.15
N ILE A 19 -7.75 2.83 -24.35
CA ILE A 19 -8.38 2.30 -25.56
C ILE A 19 -8.30 0.77 -25.41
N SER A 20 -9.46 0.13 -25.35
CA SER A 20 -9.58 -1.32 -25.35
C SER A 20 -8.75 -1.90 -26.49
N ASP A 21 -7.91 -2.89 -26.20
CA ASP A 21 -7.16 -3.60 -27.24
C ASP A 21 -8.09 -4.63 -27.90
N PRO A 22 -8.50 -4.44 -29.17
CA PRO A 22 -9.45 -5.33 -29.80
C PRO A 22 -8.84 -6.73 -30.11
N SER A 23 -7.51 -6.83 -30.24
CA SER A 23 -6.81 -8.09 -30.56
C SER A 23 -5.99 -8.67 -29.41
N ASP A 24 -5.97 -8.00 -28.24
CA ASP A 24 -5.12 -8.31 -27.08
C ASP A 24 -3.59 -8.21 -27.38
N GLU A 25 -3.17 -7.75 -28.57
CA GLU A 25 -1.76 -7.81 -28.99
C GLU A 25 -0.85 -6.87 -28.19
N ALA A 26 -1.25 -5.61 -28.09
CA ALA A 26 -0.44 -4.56 -27.46
C ALA A 26 -0.40 -4.76 -25.94
N CYS A 27 -1.54 -5.13 -25.33
CA CYS A 27 -1.59 -5.39 -23.90
C CYS A 27 -0.68 -6.57 -23.49
N LEU A 28 -0.69 -7.67 -24.25
CA LEU A 28 0.18 -8.82 -24.01
C LEU A 28 1.65 -8.52 -24.32
N THR A 29 1.94 -7.73 -25.37
CA THR A 29 3.30 -7.32 -25.70
C THR A 29 3.94 -6.54 -24.54
N HIS A 30 3.24 -5.53 -24.02
CA HIS A 30 3.74 -4.73 -22.90
C HIS A 30 3.81 -5.52 -21.60
N PHE A 31 2.86 -6.43 -21.37
CA PHE A 31 2.88 -7.29 -20.20
C PHE A 31 4.08 -8.26 -20.23
N THR A 32 4.38 -8.85 -21.39
CA THR A 32 5.54 -9.74 -21.54
C THR A 32 6.85 -8.98 -21.33
N GLN A 33 6.95 -7.75 -21.82
CA GLN A 33 8.14 -6.91 -21.64
C GLN A 33 8.39 -6.51 -20.17
N SER A 34 7.34 -6.43 -19.35
CA SER A 34 7.48 -6.13 -17.91
C SER A 34 7.87 -7.36 -17.08
N LEU A 35 7.77 -8.56 -17.67
CA LEU A 35 8.12 -9.81 -17.02
C LEU A 35 9.52 -10.29 -17.40
N LYS A 36 10.15 -10.99 -16.48
CA LYS A 36 11.33 -11.83 -16.73
C LYS A 36 10.93 -13.27 -16.45
N ASP A 37 11.26 -14.16 -17.37
CA ASP A 37 10.95 -15.59 -17.29
C ASP A 37 12.25 -16.40 -17.22
N PRO A 38 12.75 -16.71 -16.00
CA PRO A 38 13.99 -17.47 -15.83
C PRO A 38 13.85 -18.94 -16.24
N THR A 39 12.62 -19.46 -16.23
CA THR A 39 12.33 -20.88 -16.49
C THR A 39 12.07 -21.17 -17.95
N ASN A 40 12.00 -20.12 -18.78
CA ASN A 40 11.70 -20.25 -20.19
C ASN A 40 10.33 -20.93 -20.41
N SER A 41 9.37 -20.69 -19.51
CA SER A 41 8.01 -21.25 -19.56
C SER A 41 7.09 -20.52 -20.55
N LEU A 42 7.40 -19.27 -20.88
CA LEU A 42 6.64 -18.41 -21.79
C LEU A 42 7.18 -18.43 -23.23
N GLN A 43 7.72 -19.56 -23.72
CA GLN A 43 8.33 -19.62 -25.07
C GLN A 43 7.44 -19.17 -26.21
N ASN A 44 6.14 -19.46 -26.11
CA ASN A 44 5.19 -19.10 -27.15
C ASN A 44 4.65 -17.68 -27.01
N TRP A 45 5.11 -16.91 -26.01
CA TRP A 45 4.73 -15.52 -25.79
C TRP A 45 5.54 -14.60 -26.70
N THR A 46 5.26 -14.68 -28.00
CA THR A 46 5.90 -13.89 -29.04
C THR A 46 4.92 -12.91 -29.68
N LYS A 47 5.43 -11.80 -30.22
CA LYS A 47 4.61 -10.79 -30.89
C LYS A 47 3.71 -11.37 -32.00
N SER A 48 4.21 -12.36 -32.75
CA SER A 48 3.42 -13.02 -33.79
C SER A 48 2.22 -13.79 -33.23
N ASN A 49 2.38 -14.41 -32.06
CA ASN A 49 1.31 -15.16 -31.40
C ASN A 49 0.33 -14.23 -30.69
N PHE A 50 0.75 -13.04 -30.28
CA PHE A 50 -0.15 -12.03 -29.69
C PHE A 50 -1.10 -11.40 -30.72
N ALA A 51 -0.75 -11.37 -32.01
CA ALA A 51 -1.64 -10.85 -33.06
C ALA A 51 -2.90 -11.72 -33.25
N ASN A 52 -2.78 -13.03 -33.00
CA ASN A 52 -3.89 -13.99 -33.01
C ASN A 52 -3.69 -14.99 -31.87
N PRO A 53 -3.98 -14.60 -30.62
CA PRO A 53 -3.68 -15.43 -29.46
C PRO A 53 -4.55 -16.69 -29.41
N CYS A 54 -5.69 -16.67 -30.09
CA CYS A 54 -6.75 -17.66 -29.97
C CYS A 54 -6.98 -18.46 -31.27
N SER A 55 -7.21 -19.75 -31.10
CA SER A 55 -7.76 -20.65 -32.13
C SER A 55 -8.99 -21.37 -31.56
N GLY A 56 -10.17 -20.79 -31.82
CA GLY A 56 -11.43 -21.21 -31.21
C GLY A 56 -11.42 -21.00 -29.69
N PHE A 57 -11.55 -22.09 -28.92
CA PHE A 57 -11.51 -22.09 -27.45
C PHE A 57 -10.10 -22.32 -26.87
N THR A 58 -9.11 -22.59 -27.71
CA THR A 58 -7.72 -22.86 -27.29
C THR A 58 -6.82 -21.65 -27.59
N SER A 59 -5.78 -21.46 -26.77
CA SER A 59 -4.76 -20.44 -26.99
C SER A 59 -3.41 -21.08 -27.33
N TYR A 60 -2.64 -20.44 -28.19
CA TYR A 60 -1.23 -20.80 -28.43
C TYR A 60 -0.31 -20.38 -27.27
N LEU A 61 -0.81 -19.47 -26.42
CA LEU A 61 -0.09 -18.94 -25.29
C LEU A 61 -0.30 -19.84 -24.06
N PRO A 62 0.76 -20.41 -23.46
CA PRO A 62 0.63 -21.19 -22.25
C PRO A 62 -0.04 -20.35 -21.16
N GLY A 63 -1.03 -20.94 -20.49
CA GLY A 63 -1.79 -20.29 -19.42
C GLY A 63 -2.94 -19.40 -19.87
N ALA A 64 -3.06 -19.07 -21.16
CA ALA A 64 -4.19 -18.30 -21.67
C ALA A 64 -5.35 -19.22 -22.10
N THR A 65 -6.58 -18.77 -21.86
CA THR A 65 -7.80 -19.42 -22.37
C THR A 65 -8.65 -18.39 -23.11
N CYS A 66 -9.19 -18.83 -24.23
CA CYS A 66 -9.89 -17.98 -25.18
C CYS A 66 -11.41 -18.22 -25.14
N ASN A 67 -12.16 -17.15 -25.35
CA ASN A 67 -13.60 -17.19 -25.58
C ASN A 67 -13.94 -16.16 -26.66
N ASN A 68 -14.64 -16.58 -27.71
CA ASN A 68 -14.97 -15.76 -28.88
C ASN A 68 -13.75 -15.04 -29.50
N GLY A 69 -12.61 -15.73 -29.59
CA GLY A 69 -11.40 -15.22 -30.24
C GLY A 69 -10.57 -14.22 -29.42
N ARG A 70 -10.94 -13.94 -28.16
CA ARG A 70 -10.16 -13.09 -27.24
C ARG A 70 -9.81 -13.83 -25.96
N ILE A 71 -8.73 -13.42 -25.31
CA ILE A 71 -8.34 -14.01 -24.01
C ILE A 71 -9.33 -13.56 -22.95
N TYR A 72 -9.90 -14.49 -22.20
CA TYR A 72 -10.77 -14.16 -21.07
C TYR A 72 -10.22 -14.70 -19.74
N LYS A 73 -9.31 -15.67 -19.78
CA LYS A 73 -8.61 -16.18 -18.60
C LYS A 73 -7.12 -16.24 -18.88
N LEU A 74 -6.33 -15.73 -17.95
CA LEU A 74 -4.88 -15.81 -17.97
C LEU A 74 -4.41 -16.36 -16.62
N SER A 75 -3.75 -17.52 -16.66
CA SER A 75 -3.23 -18.23 -15.49
C SER A 75 -1.77 -18.61 -15.70
N LEU A 76 -0.89 -17.88 -15.04
CA LEU A 76 0.57 -18.03 -15.11
C LEU A 76 1.13 -18.41 -13.73
N THR A 77 0.53 -19.41 -13.09
CA THR A 77 0.83 -19.80 -11.71
C THR A 77 2.11 -20.63 -11.63
N ASN A 78 2.95 -20.37 -10.62
CA ASN A 78 4.13 -21.19 -10.31
C ASN A 78 5.16 -21.29 -11.45
N LEU A 79 5.47 -20.17 -12.10
CA LEU A 79 6.42 -20.09 -13.22
C LEU A 79 7.72 -19.36 -12.84
N SER A 80 7.91 -19.04 -11.56
CA SER A 80 9.05 -18.25 -11.06
C SER A 80 9.23 -16.90 -11.78
N LEU A 81 8.14 -16.34 -12.32
CA LEU A 81 8.18 -15.08 -13.06
C LEU A 81 8.61 -13.94 -12.15
N GLN A 82 9.49 -13.09 -12.66
CA GLN A 82 9.94 -11.86 -11.99
C GLN A 82 9.48 -10.63 -12.78
N GLY A 83 9.72 -9.44 -12.24
CA GLY A 83 9.33 -8.18 -12.88
C GLY A 83 8.15 -7.53 -12.18
N SER A 84 7.27 -6.88 -12.93
CA SER A 84 6.09 -6.20 -12.38
C SER A 84 4.85 -6.41 -13.26
N ILE A 85 3.68 -6.17 -12.69
CA ILE A 85 2.41 -6.18 -13.42
C ILE A 85 2.35 -4.89 -14.24
N SER A 86 2.37 -5.00 -15.57
CA SER A 86 2.25 -3.84 -16.47
C SER A 86 0.86 -3.21 -16.39
N PRO A 87 0.73 -1.88 -16.22
CA PRO A 87 -0.55 -1.17 -16.33
C PRO A 87 -1.29 -1.44 -17.64
N TYR A 88 -0.55 -1.68 -18.73
CA TYR A 88 -1.11 -1.98 -20.05
C TYR A 88 -1.90 -3.29 -20.10
N LEU A 89 -1.74 -4.18 -19.13
CA LEU A 89 -2.58 -5.37 -18.99
C LEU A 89 -4.07 -5.01 -18.87
N ALA A 90 -4.37 -3.83 -18.34
CA ALA A 90 -5.73 -3.30 -18.24
C ALA A 90 -6.43 -3.09 -19.60
N ASN A 91 -5.69 -3.04 -20.71
CA ASN A 91 -6.27 -2.91 -22.04
C ASN A 91 -6.81 -4.24 -22.60
N CYS A 92 -6.47 -5.39 -22.00
CA CYS A 92 -7.07 -6.69 -22.33
C CYS A 92 -8.50 -6.81 -21.73
N THR A 93 -9.42 -5.95 -22.16
CA THR A 93 -10.74 -5.71 -21.51
C THR A 93 -11.69 -6.93 -21.44
N ASN A 94 -11.39 -8.00 -22.17
CA ASN A 94 -12.15 -9.25 -22.13
C ASN A 94 -11.80 -10.14 -20.92
N LEU A 95 -10.74 -9.80 -20.19
CA LEU A 95 -10.23 -10.61 -19.10
C LEU A 95 -11.24 -10.70 -17.94
N GLN A 96 -11.58 -11.94 -17.58
CA GLN A 96 -12.47 -12.31 -16.49
C GLN A 96 -11.71 -13.00 -15.35
N SER A 97 -10.57 -13.60 -15.63
CA SER A 97 -9.75 -14.28 -14.62
C SER A 97 -8.28 -13.98 -14.86
N LEU A 98 -7.63 -13.39 -13.85
CA LEU A 98 -6.19 -13.17 -13.81
C LEU A 98 -5.61 -13.92 -12.61
N ASP A 99 -4.75 -14.89 -12.88
CA ASP A 99 -4.01 -15.64 -11.88
C ASP A 99 -2.52 -15.55 -12.18
N LEU A 100 -1.79 -14.82 -11.34
CA LEU A 100 -0.32 -14.69 -11.38
C LEU A 100 0.31 -15.23 -10.09
N SER A 101 -0.40 -16.09 -9.36
CA SER A 101 0.01 -16.54 -8.03
C SER A 101 1.27 -17.40 -8.05
N SER A 102 1.93 -17.49 -6.88
CA SER A 102 3.14 -18.30 -6.70
C SER A 102 4.28 -17.91 -7.66
N ASN A 103 4.56 -16.61 -7.78
CA ASN A 103 5.67 -16.10 -8.59
C ASN A 103 6.57 -15.19 -7.74
N GLN A 104 7.48 -14.47 -8.39
CA GLN A 104 8.41 -13.53 -7.78
C GLN A 104 8.16 -12.11 -8.30
N ILE A 105 6.90 -11.78 -8.62
CA ILE A 105 6.49 -10.48 -9.15
C ILE A 105 6.59 -9.43 -8.05
N THR A 106 7.13 -8.27 -8.39
CA THR A 106 7.43 -7.14 -7.50
C THR A 106 6.68 -5.87 -7.94
N GLY A 107 6.74 -4.84 -7.11
CA GLY A 107 6.11 -3.55 -7.36
C GLY A 107 4.62 -3.52 -6.99
N PRO A 108 3.95 -2.39 -7.25
CA PRO A 108 2.57 -2.18 -6.84
C PRO A 108 1.57 -2.88 -7.75
N ILE A 109 0.38 -3.14 -7.21
CA ILE A 109 -0.78 -3.51 -8.02
C ILE A 109 -1.21 -2.26 -8.82
N PRO A 110 -1.22 -2.28 -10.17
CA PRO A 110 -1.58 -1.10 -10.96
C PRO A 110 -3.04 -0.69 -10.76
N ALA A 111 -3.29 0.60 -10.51
CA ALA A 111 -4.65 1.13 -10.40
C ALA A 111 -5.44 1.00 -11.72
N ASP A 112 -4.73 0.98 -12.85
CA ASP A 112 -5.30 0.84 -14.20
C ASP A 112 -6.12 -0.43 -14.40
N LEU A 113 -5.88 -1.48 -13.59
CA LEU A 113 -6.67 -2.72 -13.58
C LEU A 113 -8.17 -2.47 -13.39
N GLN A 114 -8.56 -1.28 -12.91
CA GLN A 114 -9.95 -0.80 -12.91
C GLN A 114 -10.66 -0.90 -14.28
N SER A 115 -9.91 -0.89 -15.39
CA SER A 115 -10.47 -0.96 -16.74
C SER A 115 -10.92 -2.38 -17.12
N LEU A 116 -10.51 -3.40 -16.35
CA LEU A 116 -10.93 -4.80 -16.54
C LEU A 116 -12.32 -5.02 -15.94
N VAL A 117 -13.33 -4.33 -16.47
CA VAL A 117 -14.69 -4.30 -15.91
C VAL A 117 -15.35 -5.68 -15.81
N ASN A 118 -14.89 -6.66 -16.58
CA ASN A 118 -15.39 -8.04 -16.58
C ASN A 118 -14.64 -8.97 -15.61
N LEU A 119 -13.63 -8.48 -14.89
CA LEU A 119 -12.79 -9.28 -14.01
C LEU A 119 -13.60 -9.85 -12.85
N ALA A 120 -13.61 -11.18 -12.74
CA ALA A 120 -14.29 -11.96 -11.72
C ALA A 120 -13.31 -12.62 -10.74
N VAL A 121 -12.10 -12.95 -11.19
CA VAL A 121 -11.05 -13.56 -10.37
C VAL A 121 -9.77 -12.77 -10.50
N LEU A 122 -9.24 -12.31 -9.37
CA LEU A 122 -7.93 -11.71 -9.24
C LEU A 122 -7.14 -12.48 -8.18
N ASN A 123 -6.19 -13.31 -8.63
CA ASN A 123 -5.30 -14.06 -7.75
C ASN A 123 -3.85 -13.62 -7.99
N LEU A 124 -3.30 -12.88 -7.04
CA LEU A 124 -1.93 -12.38 -7.04
C LEU A 124 -1.13 -12.90 -5.83
N SER A 125 -1.64 -13.94 -5.17
CA SER A 125 -1.07 -14.49 -3.94
C SER A 125 0.35 -15.04 -4.11
N SER A 126 1.09 -15.14 -3.01
CA SER A 126 2.44 -15.70 -2.95
C SER A 126 3.37 -15.05 -3.98
N ASN A 127 3.49 -13.72 -3.89
CA ASN A 127 4.38 -12.89 -4.72
C ASN A 127 5.20 -11.96 -3.81
N ARG A 128 5.82 -10.93 -4.40
CA ARG A 128 6.58 -9.90 -3.69
C ARG A 128 6.00 -8.50 -3.97
N LEU A 129 4.69 -8.41 -4.18
CA LEU A 129 4.00 -7.15 -4.46
C LEU A 129 4.05 -6.22 -3.24
N ASP A 130 4.22 -4.93 -3.48
CA ASP A 130 4.32 -3.89 -2.45
C ASP A 130 3.34 -2.73 -2.72
N GLY A 131 3.42 -1.67 -1.92
CA GLY A 131 2.49 -0.55 -2.02
C GLY A 131 1.09 -0.87 -1.50
N GLU A 132 0.14 0.02 -1.77
CA GLU A 132 -1.24 -0.08 -1.28
C GLU A 132 -2.11 -0.92 -2.21
N ILE A 133 -3.19 -1.49 -1.68
CA ILE A 133 -4.26 -2.08 -2.50
C ILE A 133 -5.02 -0.91 -3.16
N PRO A 134 -5.01 -0.77 -4.50
CA PRO A 134 -5.63 0.38 -5.15
C PRO A 134 -7.16 0.31 -4.98
N PRO A 135 -7.82 1.34 -4.42
CA PRO A 135 -9.28 1.36 -4.25
C PRO A 135 -10.04 1.22 -5.57
N GLN A 136 -9.40 1.56 -6.71
CA GLN A 136 -9.97 1.50 -8.04
C GLN A 136 -10.28 0.08 -8.53
N ILE A 137 -9.71 -0.96 -7.91
CA ILE A 137 -10.09 -2.37 -8.17
C ILE A 137 -11.60 -2.60 -7.98
N THR A 138 -12.25 -1.76 -7.16
CA THR A 138 -13.69 -1.84 -6.91
C THR A 138 -14.56 -1.46 -8.11
N MET A 139 -13.98 -0.87 -9.16
CA MET A 139 -14.66 -0.64 -10.44
C MET A 139 -14.90 -1.94 -11.21
N CYS A 140 -14.16 -3.01 -10.91
CA CYS A 140 -14.40 -4.34 -11.45
C CYS A 140 -15.57 -5.00 -10.71
N ALA A 141 -16.79 -4.56 -11.01
CA ALA A 141 -18.02 -4.91 -10.27
C ALA A 141 -18.38 -6.41 -10.29
N TYR A 142 -17.76 -7.20 -11.17
CA TYR A 142 -17.95 -8.65 -11.25
C TYR A 142 -17.00 -9.46 -10.36
N LEU A 143 -16.07 -8.80 -9.65
CA LEU A 143 -15.11 -9.48 -8.78
C LEU A 143 -15.81 -10.35 -7.75
N ASN A 144 -15.49 -11.64 -7.82
CA ASN A 144 -15.97 -12.70 -6.95
C ASN A 144 -14.83 -13.25 -6.07
N VAL A 145 -13.61 -13.27 -6.59
CA VAL A 145 -12.42 -13.76 -5.88
C VAL A 145 -11.34 -12.70 -5.93
N ILE A 146 -10.85 -12.31 -4.75
CA ILE A 146 -9.64 -11.51 -4.59
C ILE A 146 -8.73 -12.28 -3.63
N ASP A 147 -7.60 -12.75 -4.14
CA ASP A 147 -6.58 -13.40 -3.32
C ASP A 147 -5.24 -12.68 -3.49
N LEU A 148 -4.80 -12.06 -2.40
CA LEU A 148 -3.57 -11.26 -2.31
C LEU A 148 -2.67 -11.74 -1.17
N HIS A 149 -2.91 -12.94 -0.61
CA HIS A 149 -2.15 -13.42 0.54
C HIS A 149 -0.66 -13.60 0.20
N ASP A 150 0.19 -13.64 1.23
CA ASP A 150 1.65 -13.81 1.09
C ASP A 150 2.29 -12.81 0.11
N ASN A 151 2.20 -11.53 0.44
CA ASN A 151 2.83 -10.43 -0.28
C ASN A 151 3.42 -9.39 0.70
N PHE A 152 3.88 -8.24 0.20
CA PHE A 152 4.38 -7.12 1.01
C PHE A 152 3.49 -5.88 0.95
N LEU A 153 2.20 -6.05 0.64
CA LEU A 153 1.24 -4.94 0.52
C LEU A 153 1.10 -4.21 1.86
N SER A 154 1.00 -2.88 1.79
CA SER A 154 0.95 -1.98 2.95
C SER A 154 -0.24 -1.02 2.86
N GLY A 155 -0.34 -0.09 3.82
CA GLY A 155 -1.47 0.83 3.90
C GLY A 155 -2.72 0.19 4.49
N GLN A 156 -3.88 0.78 4.22
CA GLN A 156 -5.18 0.31 4.72
C GLN A 156 -5.90 -0.54 3.70
N ILE A 157 -6.77 -1.45 4.16
CA ILE A 157 -7.73 -2.13 3.28
C ILE A 157 -8.76 -1.10 2.81
N PRO A 158 -8.92 -0.85 1.49
CA PRO A 158 -9.87 0.13 1.00
C PRO A 158 -11.31 -0.18 1.42
N GLN A 159 -12.00 0.80 2.02
CA GLN A 159 -13.40 0.63 2.46
C GLN A 159 -14.34 0.28 1.30
N GLN A 160 -13.99 0.74 0.09
CA GLN A 160 -14.72 0.50 -1.14
C GLN A 160 -14.82 -0.99 -1.49
N LEU A 161 -13.91 -1.85 -1.00
CA LEU A 161 -14.00 -3.31 -1.23
C LEU A 161 -15.29 -3.92 -0.67
N GLY A 162 -15.87 -3.31 0.36
CA GLY A 162 -17.17 -3.73 0.89
C GLY A 162 -18.34 -3.53 -0.09
N LEU A 163 -18.17 -2.70 -1.14
CA LEU A 163 -19.18 -2.47 -2.18
C LEU A 163 -19.28 -3.64 -3.18
N LEU A 164 -18.29 -4.53 -3.23
CA LEU A 164 -18.27 -5.67 -4.14
C LEU A 164 -19.23 -6.76 -3.64
N VAL A 165 -20.51 -6.64 -3.98
CA VAL A 165 -21.59 -7.55 -3.54
C VAL A 165 -21.41 -8.99 -4.01
N ARG A 166 -20.62 -9.20 -5.08
CA ARG A 166 -20.33 -10.54 -5.63
C ARG A 166 -19.16 -11.23 -4.94
N LEU A 167 -18.33 -10.50 -4.19
CA LEU A 167 -17.10 -11.04 -3.63
C LEU A 167 -17.39 -12.16 -2.62
N SER A 168 -17.08 -13.41 -3.01
CA SER A 168 -17.28 -14.60 -2.20
C SER A 168 -16.02 -15.16 -1.56
N ALA A 169 -14.86 -14.89 -2.15
CA ALA A 169 -13.57 -15.25 -1.58
C ALA A 169 -12.67 -14.01 -1.50
N PHE A 170 -12.09 -13.80 -0.32
CA PHE A 170 -11.20 -12.70 -0.04
C PHE A 170 -10.10 -13.19 0.90
N ASP A 171 -8.83 -13.00 0.52
CA ASP A 171 -7.69 -13.26 1.38
C ASP A 171 -6.61 -12.19 1.16
N VAL A 172 -6.19 -11.57 2.25
CA VAL A 172 -5.10 -10.58 2.31
C VAL A 172 -4.13 -10.92 3.44
N SER A 173 -4.15 -12.16 3.91
CA SER A 173 -3.31 -12.62 5.00
C SER A 173 -1.82 -12.53 4.63
N ASN A 174 -0.96 -12.51 5.66
CA ASN A 174 0.50 -12.44 5.51
C ASN A 174 0.97 -11.29 4.60
N ASN A 175 0.53 -10.08 4.92
CA ASN A 175 0.97 -8.83 4.29
C ASN A 175 1.46 -7.85 5.38
N LYS A 176 1.67 -6.58 4.99
CA LYS A 176 2.03 -5.45 5.88
C LYS A 176 0.88 -4.45 6.02
N LEU A 177 -0.38 -4.90 5.86
CA LEU A 177 -1.55 -4.04 5.97
C LEU A 177 -1.75 -3.57 7.42
N SER A 178 -2.38 -2.41 7.55
CA SER A 178 -2.54 -1.72 8.83
C SER A 178 -3.90 -1.04 8.93
N GLY A 179 -4.27 -0.64 10.14
CA GLY A 179 -5.52 0.09 10.38
C GLY A 179 -6.73 -0.82 10.59
N PRO A 180 -7.94 -0.24 10.61
CA PRO A 180 -9.16 -1.00 10.85
C PRO A 180 -9.58 -1.80 9.62
N ILE A 181 -10.03 -3.04 9.81
CA ILE A 181 -10.77 -3.78 8.79
C ILE A 181 -12.07 -3.02 8.50
N PRO A 182 -12.37 -2.64 7.24
CA PRO A 182 -13.59 -1.93 6.91
C PRO A 182 -14.82 -2.72 7.35
N VAL A 183 -15.73 -2.09 8.09
CA VAL A 183 -16.95 -2.74 8.61
C VAL A 183 -17.82 -3.28 7.45
N SER A 184 -17.85 -2.56 6.32
CA SER A 184 -18.52 -2.97 5.09
C SER A 184 -18.00 -4.29 4.50
N LEU A 185 -16.75 -4.65 4.80
CA LEU A 185 -16.08 -5.86 4.35
C LEU A 185 -16.09 -6.96 5.42
N GLY A 186 -15.77 -6.60 6.68
CA GLY A 186 -15.70 -7.55 7.79
C GLY A 186 -17.07 -8.02 8.27
N ASN A 187 -18.06 -7.13 8.35
CA ASN A 187 -19.40 -7.44 8.84
C ASN A 187 -20.46 -7.22 7.74
N ARG A 188 -20.35 -8.02 6.67
CA ARG A 188 -21.31 -7.98 5.57
C ARG A 188 -22.71 -8.38 6.06
N SER A 189 -23.71 -7.56 5.75
CA SER A 189 -25.11 -7.80 6.07
C SER A 189 -25.83 -8.57 4.94
N GLY A 190 -26.94 -9.23 5.28
CA GLY A 190 -27.71 -10.06 4.34
C GLY A 190 -27.10 -11.45 4.08
N ASN A 191 -27.43 -12.05 2.94
CA ASN A 191 -26.93 -13.37 2.50
C ASN A 191 -25.51 -13.32 1.92
N LEU A 192 -24.75 -12.26 2.21
CA LEU A 192 -23.40 -12.11 1.71
C LEU A 192 -22.43 -12.99 2.53
N PRO A 193 -21.43 -13.60 1.87
CA PRO A 193 -20.44 -14.42 2.56
C PRO A 193 -19.60 -13.57 3.50
N ARG A 194 -19.34 -14.12 4.69
CA ARG A 194 -18.44 -13.52 5.68
C ARG A 194 -17.06 -14.11 5.50
N PHE A 195 -16.05 -13.24 5.53
CA PHE A 195 -14.66 -13.68 5.46
C PHE A 195 -14.17 -14.10 6.83
N ASN A 196 -13.41 -15.20 6.87
CA ASN A 196 -12.88 -15.74 8.12
C ASN A 196 -11.75 -14.83 8.64
N ALA A 197 -11.48 -14.87 9.94
CA ALA A 197 -10.32 -14.22 10.54
C ALA A 197 -9.01 -14.61 9.85
N THR A 198 -8.92 -15.85 9.35
CA THR A 198 -7.74 -16.37 8.62
C THR A 198 -7.39 -15.52 7.41
N SER A 199 -8.37 -14.96 6.70
CA SER A 199 -8.18 -14.08 5.53
C SER A 199 -7.44 -12.78 5.85
N PHE A 200 -7.24 -12.45 7.13
CA PHE A 200 -6.62 -11.20 7.58
C PHE A 200 -5.39 -11.42 8.46
N LEU A 201 -5.11 -12.67 8.87
CA LEU A 201 -3.99 -12.99 9.77
C LEU A 201 -2.63 -12.66 9.14
N GLY A 202 -1.58 -12.55 9.94
CA GLY A 202 -0.24 -12.20 9.46
C GLY A 202 0.00 -10.71 9.22
N ASN A 203 -1.05 -9.89 9.16
CA ASN A 203 -0.95 -8.42 9.15
C ASN A 203 -0.83 -7.89 10.59
N LYS A 204 0.37 -7.46 11.00
CA LYS A 204 0.67 -7.10 12.40
C LYS A 204 -0.18 -5.96 12.96
N ASP A 205 -0.43 -4.93 12.15
CA ASP A 205 -1.06 -3.67 12.57
C ASP A 205 -2.53 -3.55 12.11
N LEU A 206 -3.10 -4.64 11.60
CA LEU A 206 -4.49 -4.72 11.17
C LEU A 206 -5.38 -5.16 12.35
N TYR A 207 -6.54 -4.54 12.52
CA TYR A 207 -7.44 -4.79 13.66
C TYR A 207 -8.92 -4.57 13.33
N GLY A 208 -9.81 -5.01 14.23
CA GLY A 208 -11.26 -4.89 14.04
C GLY A 208 -11.86 -6.15 13.40
N TYR A 209 -13.18 -6.32 13.50
CA TYR A 209 -13.85 -7.56 13.12
C TYR A 209 -13.55 -7.99 11.67
N PRO A 210 -13.18 -9.27 11.41
CA PRO A 210 -13.22 -10.43 12.33
C PRO A 210 -12.01 -10.60 13.26
N LEU A 211 -11.00 -9.73 13.18
CA LEU A 211 -9.87 -9.73 14.11
C LEU A 211 -10.23 -9.02 15.45
N PRO A 212 -9.43 -9.24 16.51
CA PRO A 212 -9.57 -8.47 17.73
C PRO A 212 -9.42 -6.95 17.48
N PRO A 213 -10.03 -6.10 18.34
CA PRO A 213 -9.83 -4.65 18.25
C PRO A 213 -8.37 -4.27 18.50
N MET A 214 -7.99 -3.05 18.13
CA MET A 214 -6.61 -2.57 18.28
C MET A 214 -6.17 -2.74 19.73
N LYS A 215 -5.07 -3.48 19.95
CA LYS A 215 -4.40 -3.48 21.26
C LYS A 215 -3.71 -2.13 21.41
N THR A 216 -4.41 -1.14 21.96
CA THR A 216 -3.77 0.10 22.40
C THR A 216 -2.77 -0.27 23.49
N LYS A 217 -1.48 -0.31 23.16
CA LYS A 217 -0.44 -0.17 24.17
C LYS A 217 -0.47 1.28 24.62
N GLY A 218 -1.47 1.66 25.43
CA GLY A 218 -1.33 2.85 26.26
C GLY A 218 -0.03 2.72 27.06
N LEU A 219 0.60 3.84 27.42
CA LEU A 219 1.72 3.77 28.35
C LEU A 219 1.28 2.98 29.58
N SER A 220 2.10 2.01 29.99
CA SER A 220 1.87 1.31 31.25
C SER A 220 1.70 2.34 32.37
N VAL A 221 0.81 2.08 33.33
CA VAL A 221 0.67 2.92 34.53
C VAL A 221 2.04 3.16 35.18
N LEU A 222 2.92 2.15 35.15
CA LEU A 222 4.29 2.26 35.64
C LEU A 222 5.15 3.26 34.85
N ALA A 223 4.96 3.35 33.53
CA ALA A 223 5.65 4.32 32.68
C ALA A 223 5.14 5.74 32.94
N ILE A 224 3.83 5.92 33.14
CA ILE A 224 3.24 7.21 33.50
C ILE A 224 3.75 7.67 34.88
N VAL A 225 3.71 6.77 35.87
CA VAL A 225 4.24 7.03 37.22
C VAL A 225 5.74 7.35 37.16
N GLY A 226 6.52 6.62 36.35
CA GLY A 226 7.94 6.87 36.16
C GLY A 226 8.24 8.24 35.54
N ILE A 227 7.48 8.67 34.52
CA ILE A 227 7.58 10.02 33.94
C ILE A 227 7.22 11.08 34.97
N GLY A 228 6.16 10.86 35.75
CA GLY A 228 5.74 11.73 36.84
C GLY A 228 6.83 11.93 37.91
N LEU A 229 7.36 10.84 38.46
CA LEU A 229 8.41 10.88 39.48
C LEU A 229 9.72 11.46 38.93
N GLY A 230 10.12 11.07 37.72
CA GLY A 230 11.35 11.57 37.09
C GLY A 230 11.30 13.08 36.81
N SER A 231 10.18 13.57 36.29
CA SER A 231 9.99 15.01 36.03
C SER A 231 9.92 15.84 37.31
N GLY A 232 9.30 15.31 38.38
CA GLY A 232 9.27 15.94 39.69
C GLY A 232 10.66 16.04 40.32
N PHE A 233 11.44 14.95 40.28
CA PHE A 233 12.82 14.94 40.80
C PHE A 233 13.73 15.89 40.01
N ALA A 234 13.64 15.88 38.68
CA ALA A 234 14.39 16.81 37.83
C ALA A 234 14.05 18.27 38.15
N SER A 235 12.77 18.60 38.38
CA SER A 235 12.34 19.95 38.74
C SER A 235 12.89 20.39 40.10
N LEU A 236 12.92 19.50 41.09
CA LEU A 236 13.53 19.79 42.39
C LEU A 236 15.03 20.06 42.28
N VAL A 237 15.75 19.25 41.50
CA VAL A 237 17.20 19.44 41.27
C VAL A 237 17.47 20.77 40.56
N LEU A 238 16.69 21.09 39.52
CA LEU A 238 16.82 22.37 38.81
C LEU A 238 16.51 23.57 39.72
N SER A 239 15.48 23.47 40.56
CA SER A 239 15.15 24.52 41.52
C SER A 239 16.25 24.72 42.56
N PHE A 240 16.75 23.63 43.14
CA PHE A 240 17.80 23.69 44.16
C PHE A 240 19.11 24.25 43.61
N THR A 241 19.53 23.77 42.43
CA THR A 241 20.73 24.28 41.76
C THR A 241 20.59 25.76 41.39
N GLY A 242 19.41 26.19 40.92
CA GLY A 242 19.12 27.61 40.68
C GLY A 242 19.27 28.48 41.94
N VAL A 243 18.75 28.01 43.08
CA VAL A 243 18.90 28.71 44.37
C VAL A 243 20.37 28.78 44.81
N CYS A 244 21.12 27.68 44.70
CA CYS A 244 22.55 27.67 45.04
C CYS A 244 23.36 28.65 44.18
N ILE A 245 23.10 28.70 42.87
CA ILE A 245 23.75 29.64 41.96
C ILE A 245 23.40 31.08 42.36
N TRP A 246 22.13 31.36 42.65
CA TRP A 246 21.68 32.68 43.08
C TRP A 246 22.35 33.13 44.38
N LEU A 247 22.39 32.26 45.41
CA LEU A 247 23.06 32.55 46.68
C LEU A 247 24.55 32.87 46.49
N LYS A 248 25.25 32.06 45.71
CA LYS A 248 26.68 32.29 45.41
C LYS A 248 26.91 33.61 44.69
N ALA A 249 26.03 33.98 43.75
CA ALA A 249 26.10 35.26 43.06
C ALA A 249 25.82 36.45 43.98
N THR A 250 24.90 36.31 44.95
CA THR A 250 24.62 37.36 45.94
C THR A 250 25.79 37.57 46.91
N GLU A 251 26.45 36.50 47.37
CA GLU A 251 27.65 36.60 48.21
C GLU A 251 28.80 37.31 47.49
N GLN A 252 29.01 37.01 46.21
CA GLN A 252 30.03 37.70 45.40
C GLN A 252 29.73 39.19 45.21
N LYS A 253 28.46 39.57 45.09
CA LYS A 253 28.07 41.00 45.02
C LYS A 253 28.32 41.71 46.35
N MET A 254 27.97 41.10 47.48
CA MET A 254 28.19 41.69 48.81
C MET A 254 29.68 41.88 49.11
N THR A 255 30.51 40.88 48.80
CA THR A 255 31.97 40.99 48.98
C THR A 255 32.64 42.04 48.07
N LEU A 256 32.10 42.25 46.86
CA LEU A 256 32.54 43.32 45.96
C LEU A 256 32.16 44.72 46.48
N GLU A 257 30.96 44.86 47.06
CA GLU A 257 30.50 46.13 47.66
C GLU A 257 31.26 46.47 48.95
N ASP A 258 31.49 45.50 49.84
CA ASP A 258 32.29 45.68 51.06
C ASP A 258 33.76 46.03 50.74
N GLY A 259 34.33 45.43 49.69
CA GLY A 259 35.68 45.76 49.19
C GLY A 259 35.79 47.18 48.63
N LYS A 260 34.71 47.74 48.07
CA LYS A 260 34.66 49.15 47.64
C LYS A 260 34.54 50.11 48.82
N ILE A 261 33.77 49.76 49.84
CA ILE A 261 33.58 50.60 51.04
C ILE A 261 34.88 50.70 51.85
N SER A 262 35.64 49.62 51.95
CA SER A 262 36.93 49.59 52.66
C SER A 262 38.07 50.35 51.96
N GLN A 263 37.98 50.61 50.64
CA GLN A 263 38.91 51.50 49.92
C GLN A 263 38.57 53.00 50.05
N LEU A 264 37.47 53.36 50.70
CA LEU A 264 37.01 54.75 50.90
C LEU A 264 37.30 55.30 52.31
N MET A 265 37.96 54.53 53.18
CA MET A 265 38.40 55.01 54.49
C MET A 265 39.70 55.81 54.36
N PRO A 266 39.75 57.10 54.74
CA PRO A 266 40.99 57.85 54.81
C PRO A 266 41.84 57.39 56.01
N ASP A 267 43.11 57.06 55.74
CA ASP A 267 44.12 56.84 56.77
C ASP A 267 44.32 58.15 57.56
N TYR A 268 44.21 58.05 58.88
CA TYR A 268 44.46 59.13 59.84
C TYR A 268 45.63 58.78 60.75
#